data_AF-A0A496R5U7-F1
#
_entry.id   AF-A0A496R5U7-F1
#
_cell.length_a   1.000
_cell.length_b   1.000
_cell.length_c   1.000
_cell.angle_alpha   90.00
_cell.angle_beta   90.00
_cell.angle_gamma   90.00
#
_symmetry.space_group_name_H-M   'P 1'
#
loop_
_entity.id
_entity.type
_entity.pdbx_description
1 polymer ?
#
loop_
_entity_poly.entity_id
_entity_poly.type
_entity_poly.pdbx_seq_one_letter_code
_entity_poly.pdbx_strand_id
1 'polypeptide(L)'
;MKKILLPFIIFPFLFLFLSFNSFALEKTSGRIKLDLHEQTGRFSLSYLEDVSAGTYVPLLFAKDPETTTLYISLDNKIYSMGDSTFFDQRLLKENNDTVSYIWESSQIVITESFSLIKSAKSALTDGIKITVTVKNVSEITKKVGLSYLLDTYLGEKSKVHFKTDSNTVINSETYYSSDFPSYFVSPYNSSAFGGLEVMLKGPGITPPEKVIFANWKRLKDNIGNYNIQNSRNFNLLPYSINDSAAALYYDQRSVAPG
;
A
#
# COMPACT_ATOMS: atom_id res chain seq x y z
N MET A 1 -15.38 23.60 70.92
CA MET A 1 -14.65 23.00 69.78
C MET A 1 -15.56 22.00 69.07
N LYS A 2 -16.23 22.41 67.98
CA LYS A 2 -16.99 21.49 67.11
C LYS A 2 -16.39 21.59 65.70
N LYS A 3 -15.75 20.50 65.28
CA LYS A 3 -15.11 20.36 63.95
C LYS A 3 -16.22 20.18 62.90
N ILE A 4 -16.25 21.07 61.92
CA ILE A 4 -17.09 20.93 60.73
C ILE A 4 -16.33 20.02 59.75
N LEU A 5 -16.86 18.82 59.52
CA LEU A 5 -16.38 17.93 58.46
C LEU A 5 -16.98 18.41 57.13
N LEU A 6 -16.13 18.87 56.20
CA LEU A 6 -16.50 19.06 54.80
C LEU A 6 -16.39 17.71 54.07
N PRO A 7 -17.39 17.26 53.30
CA PRO A 7 -17.22 16.07 52.47
C PRO A 7 -16.43 16.46 51.21
N PHE A 8 -15.29 15.80 51.01
CA PHE A 8 -14.56 15.80 49.74
C PHE A 8 -15.40 15.05 48.70
N ILE A 9 -15.98 15.78 47.75
CA ILE A 9 -16.58 15.20 46.55
C ILE A 9 -15.43 14.86 45.60
N ILE A 10 -15.06 13.59 45.55
CA ILE A 10 -14.15 13.05 44.54
C ILE A 10 -14.95 12.99 43.23
N PHE A 11 -14.65 13.89 42.30
CA PHE A 11 -15.18 13.83 40.95
C PHE A 11 -14.48 12.67 40.22
N PRO A 12 -15.17 11.59 39.80
CA PRO A 12 -14.52 10.59 38.97
C PRO A 12 -14.25 11.24 37.61
N PHE A 13 -12.97 11.39 37.28
CA PHE A 13 -12.52 11.79 35.95
C PHE A 13 -12.84 10.63 35.01
N LEU A 14 -14.05 10.64 34.44
CA LEU A 14 -14.46 9.70 33.40
C LEU A 14 -13.61 10.02 32.16
N PHE A 15 -12.49 9.31 32.01
CA PHE A 15 -11.76 9.25 30.75
C PHE A 15 -12.70 8.60 29.72
N LEU A 16 -13.45 9.43 29.01
CA LEU A 16 -14.10 9.04 27.77
C LEU A 16 -12.97 8.64 26.82
N PHE A 17 -12.72 7.34 26.67
CA PHE A 17 -12.06 6.83 25.49
C PHE A 17 -12.99 7.15 24.31
N LEU A 18 -12.78 8.33 23.71
CA LEU A 18 -13.22 8.57 22.35
C LEU A 18 -12.49 7.54 21.50
N SER A 19 -13.16 6.44 21.21
CA SER A 19 -12.81 5.57 20.11
C SER A 19 -12.83 6.48 18.88
N PHE A 20 -11.64 6.92 18.45
CA PHE A 20 -11.49 7.52 17.14
C PHE A 20 -11.90 6.43 16.17
N ASN A 21 -13.15 6.47 15.70
CA ASN A 21 -13.53 5.67 14.56
C ASN A 21 -12.58 6.08 13.44
N SER A 22 -11.75 5.15 12.97
CA SER A 22 -10.92 5.39 11.80
C SER A 22 -11.88 5.74 10.65
N PHE A 23 -11.83 7.01 10.23
CA PHE A 23 -12.61 7.49 9.09
C PHE A 23 -11.92 6.98 7.83
N ALA A 24 -12.27 5.76 7.43
CA ALA A 24 -11.91 5.22 6.13
C ALA A 24 -13.04 5.49 5.13
N LEU A 25 -12.68 5.94 3.93
CA LEU A 25 -13.60 6.00 2.81
C LEU A 25 -13.65 4.62 2.14
N GLU A 26 -14.74 3.89 2.38
CA GLU A 26 -14.97 2.57 1.80
C GLU A 26 -15.53 2.66 0.37
N LYS A 27 -15.02 1.80 -0.50
CA LYS A 27 -15.50 1.53 -1.86
C LYS A 27 -15.60 0.03 -2.10
N THR A 28 -16.81 -0.43 -2.37
CA THR A 28 -17.10 -1.85 -2.64
C THR A 28 -17.71 -2.03 -4.02
N SER A 29 -17.17 -2.94 -4.83
CA SER A 29 -17.72 -3.33 -6.13
C SER A 29 -17.33 -4.76 -6.46
N GLY A 30 -18.30 -5.56 -6.90
CA GLY A 30 -18.08 -6.98 -7.21
C GLY A 30 -17.50 -7.73 -6.01
N ARG A 31 -16.28 -8.22 -6.16
CA ARG A 31 -15.54 -8.93 -5.12
C ARG A 31 -14.50 -8.07 -4.41
N ILE A 32 -14.37 -6.79 -4.75
CA ILE A 32 -13.38 -5.90 -4.16
C ILE A 32 -14.03 -4.99 -3.13
N LYS A 33 -13.37 -4.91 -1.97
CA LYS A 33 -13.55 -3.82 -1.01
C LYS A 33 -12.22 -3.09 -0.85
N LEU A 34 -12.26 -1.78 -1.04
CA LEU A 34 -11.15 -0.85 -0.95
C LEU A 34 -11.46 0.20 0.11
N ASP A 35 -10.61 0.31 1.12
CA ASP A 35 -10.75 1.24 2.23
C ASP A 35 -9.61 2.26 2.16
N LEU A 36 -9.90 3.56 2.01
CA LEU A 36 -8.89 4.63 2.03
C LEU A 36 -8.91 5.34 3.38
N HIS A 37 -7.84 5.22 4.15
CA HIS A 37 -7.70 5.78 5.49
C HIS A 37 -7.26 7.24 5.42
N GLU A 38 -8.14 8.15 5.84
CA GLU A 38 -7.87 9.59 5.74
C GLU A 38 -6.72 10.05 6.63
N GLN A 39 -6.54 9.43 7.80
CA GLN A 39 -5.55 9.89 8.78
C GLN A 39 -4.12 9.48 8.41
N THR A 40 -3.95 8.31 7.81
CA THR A 40 -2.64 7.73 7.49
C THR A 40 -2.27 7.89 6.02
N GLY A 41 -3.25 8.18 5.16
CA GLY A 41 -3.04 8.20 3.71
C GLY A 41 -2.65 6.84 3.14
N ARG A 42 -3.16 5.78 3.77
CA ARG A 42 -2.93 4.39 3.39
C ARG A 42 -4.24 3.77 2.93
N PHE A 43 -4.16 2.66 2.22
CA PHE A 43 -5.35 1.91 1.83
C PHE A 43 -5.26 0.46 2.30
N SER A 44 -6.42 -0.10 2.57
CA SER A 44 -6.63 -1.53 2.76
C SER A 44 -7.41 -2.08 1.57
N LEU A 45 -7.03 -3.28 1.11
CA LEU A 45 -7.66 -3.95 -0.01
C LEU A 45 -8.07 -5.34 0.40
N SER A 46 -9.32 -5.71 0.18
CA SER A 46 -9.88 -7.01 0.52
C SER A 46 -10.66 -7.62 -0.64
N TYR A 47 -10.68 -8.94 -0.69
CA TYR A 47 -11.39 -9.74 -1.68
C TYR A 47 -12.50 -10.57 -1.03
N LEU A 48 -13.69 -10.55 -1.62
CA LEU A 48 -14.83 -11.36 -1.24
C LEU A 48 -14.63 -12.79 -1.75
N GLU A 49 -14.08 -13.66 -0.90
CA GLU A 49 -13.81 -15.05 -1.24
C GLU A 49 -15.12 -15.87 -1.33
N ASP A 50 -16.02 -15.68 -0.38
CA ASP A 50 -17.31 -16.35 -0.34
C ASP A 50 -18.45 -15.32 -0.41
N VAL A 51 -19.11 -15.28 -1.57
CA VAL A 51 -20.24 -14.39 -1.83
C VAL A 51 -21.45 -14.74 -0.98
N SER A 52 -21.66 -16.03 -0.67
CA SER A 52 -22.80 -16.47 0.12
C SER A 52 -22.64 -16.15 1.60
N ALA A 53 -21.41 -16.28 2.12
CA ALA A 53 -21.09 -15.97 3.50
C ALA A 53 -20.73 -14.49 3.74
N GLY A 54 -20.51 -13.70 2.68
CA GLY A 54 -20.07 -12.30 2.80
C GLY A 54 -18.66 -12.15 3.36
N THR A 55 -17.81 -13.18 3.23
CA THR A 55 -16.51 -13.24 3.90
C THR A 55 -15.42 -12.59 3.05
N TYR A 56 -14.81 -11.53 3.60
CA TYR A 56 -13.67 -10.84 3.01
C TYR A 56 -12.35 -11.35 3.56
N VAL A 57 -11.38 -11.51 2.67
CA VAL A 57 -9.99 -11.81 2.98
C VAL A 57 -9.16 -10.59 2.56
N PRO A 58 -8.32 -10.01 3.45
CA PRO A 58 -7.43 -8.94 3.03
C PRO A 58 -6.51 -9.43 1.89
N LEU A 59 -5.99 -8.54 1.06
CA LEU A 59 -5.01 -8.86 0.02
C LEU A 59 -3.60 -8.41 0.40
N LEU A 60 -3.52 -7.37 1.23
CA LEU A 60 -2.30 -6.77 1.77
C LEU A 60 -2.35 -6.85 3.29
N PHE A 61 -1.21 -6.67 3.97
CA PHE A 61 -1.20 -6.61 5.42
C PHE A 61 -2.06 -5.42 5.91
N ALA A 62 -3.17 -5.74 6.60
CA ALA A 62 -4.26 -4.80 6.90
C ALA A 62 -4.40 -4.50 8.40
N LYS A 63 -3.31 -4.59 9.16
CA LYS A 63 -3.33 -4.20 10.58
C LYS A 63 -3.01 -2.71 10.69
N ASP A 64 -3.81 -1.98 11.48
CA ASP A 64 -3.62 -0.55 11.73
C ASP A 64 -2.28 -0.27 12.48
N PRO A 65 -1.39 0.60 11.94
CA PRO A 65 -1.52 1.31 10.65
C PRO A 65 -1.13 0.44 9.46
N GLU A 66 -1.86 0.54 8.34
CA GLU A 66 -1.50 -0.11 7.09
C GLU A 66 -0.09 0.26 6.64
N THR A 67 0.59 -0.75 6.13
CA THR A 67 2.04 -0.71 5.89
C THR A 67 2.41 -0.71 4.42
N THR A 68 1.42 -0.86 3.53
CA THR A 68 1.57 -0.60 2.09
C THR A 68 1.65 0.90 1.83
N THR A 69 2.74 1.33 1.20
CA THR A 69 3.12 2.76 1.18
C THR A 69 3.63 3.20 -0.18
N LEU A 70 3.13 4.36 -0.64
CA LEU A 70 3.69 5.12 -1.75
C LEU A 70 4.80 6.06 -1.26
N TYR A 71 5.94 6.03 -1.94
CA TYR A 71 7.05 6.94 -1.73
C TYR A 71 7.32 7.77 -2.99
N ILE A 72 7.59 9.05 -2.81
CA ILE A 72 7.97 9.98 -3.88
C ILE A 72 9.39 10.46 -3.65
N SER A 73 10.26 10.27 -4.65
CA SER A 73 11.58 10.87 -4.70
C SER A 73 11.47 12.20 -5.45
N LEU A 74 11.66 13.32 -4.78
CA LEU A 74 11.66 14.67 -5.35
C LEU A 74 13.04 15.30 -5.15
N ASP A 75 13.73 15.60 -6.24
CA ASP A 75 15.09 16.18 -6.26
C ASP A 75 16.05 15.45 -5.29
N ASN A 76 16.03 14.11 -5.32
CA ASN A 76 16.81 13.18 -4.49
C ASN A 76 16.39 13.06 -3.02
N LYS A 77 15.34 13.75 -2.58
CA LYS A 77 14.75 13.52 -1.26
C LYS A 77 13.55 12.60 -1.37
N ILE A 78 13.49 11.58 -0.52
CA ILE A 78 12.38 10.63 -0.48
C ILE A 78 11.37 11.06 0.57
N TYR A 79 10.10 11.06 0.18
CA TYR A 79 8.95 11.36 1.00
C TYR A 79 8.04 10.15 1.06
N SER A 80 7.72 9.68 2.26
CA SER A 80 6.64 8.73 2.50
C SER A 80 5.32 9.50 2.44
N MET A 81 4.45 9.18 1.50
CA MET A 81 3.12 9.79 1.45
C MET A 81 2.39 9.45 2.75
N GLY A 82 1.59 10.36 3.32
CA GLY A 82 0.86 10.13 4.58
C GLY A 82 1.65 10.36 5.86
N ASP A 83 2.98 10.25 5.83
CA ASP A 83 3.82 10.52 7.01
C ASP A 83 4.52 11.89 6.94
N SER A 84 4.62 12.47 5.75
CA SER A 84 5.40 13.69 5.53
C SER A 84 4.59 14.96 5.75
N THR A 85 5.14 15.88 6.54
CA THR A 85 4.62 17.25 6.69
C THR A 85 4.88 18.16 5.48
N PHE A 86 5.57 17.66 4.45
CA PHE A 86 5.83 18.42 3.22
C PHE A 86 4.61 18.49 2.31
N PHE A 87 3.66 17.57 2.46
CA PHE A 87 2.44 17.49 1.66
C PHE A 87 1.21 17.70 2.55
N ASP A 88 0.31 18.56 2.10
CA ASP A 88 -1.06 18.54 2.55
C ASP A 88 -1.80 17.39 1.86
N GLN A 89 -2.61 16.67 2.62
CA GLN A 89 -3.34 15.49 2.14
C GLN A 89 -4.84 15.77 2.08
N ARG A 90 -5.50 15.27 1.03
CA ARG A 90 -6.96 15.13 1.01
C ARG A 90 -7.42 13.94 0.16
N LEU A 91 -8.62 13.47 0.44
CA LEU A 91 -9.33 12.53 -0.42
C LEU A 91 -10.21 13.26 -1.43
N LEU A 92 -10.31 12.69 -2.63
CA LEU A 92 -11.22 13.12 -3.68
C LEU A 92 -12.03 11.93 -4.18
N LYS A 93 -13.34 11.97 -3.97
CA LYS A 93 -14.27 11.03 -4.60
C LYS A 93 -14.61 11.54 -5.99
N GLU A 94 -13.95 11.02 -7.02
CA GLU A 94 -14.15 11.44 -8.41
C GLU A 94 -15.49 10.94 -8.96
N ASN A 95 -15.81 9.67 -8.73
CA ASN A 95 -17.08 9.06 -9.13
C ASN A 95 -17.40 7.82 -8.29
N ASN A 96 -18.29 6.94 -8.77
CA ASN A 96 -18.68 5.72 -8.08
C ASN A 96 -17.57 4.66 -8.03
N ASP A 97 -16.70 4.61 -9.04
CA ASP A 97 -15.67 3.57 -9.17
C ASP A 97 -14.25 4.08 -8.95
N THR A 98 -14.06 5.40 -8.88
CA THR A 98 -12.75 6.04 -8.70
C THR A 98 -12.73 6.97 -7.48
N VAL A 99 -11.68 6.82 -6.69
CA VAL A 99 -11.33 7.64 -5.53
C VAL A 99 -9.84 7.90 -5.55
N SER A 100 -9.40 9.06 -5.07
CA SER A 100 -8.02 9.49 -5.17
C SER A 100 -7.51 10.11 -3.87
N TYR A 101 -6.25 9.84 -3.51
CA TYR A 101 -5.46 10.71 -2.65
C TYR A 101 -4.87 11.85 -3.48
N ILE A 102 -4.95 13.07 -2.95
CA ILE A 102 -4.24 14.22 -3.47
C ILE A 102 -3.23 14.68 -2.41
N TRP A 103 -1.98 14.81 -2.83
CA TRP A 103 -0.86 15.29 -2.02
C TRP A 103 -0.35 16.59 -2.63
N GLU A 104 -0.50 17.70 -1.93
CA GLU A 104 -0.22 19.05 -2.44
C GLU A 104 0.94 19.67 -1.68
N SER A 105 1.88 20.27 -2.40
CA SER A 105 2.96 21.08 -1.84
C SER A 105 3.13 22.33 -2.68
N SER A 106 4.01 23.25 -2.28
CA SER A 106 4.36 24.40 -3.12
C SER A 106 5.16 24.02 -4.38
N GLN A 107 5.60 22.76 -4.51
CA GLN A 107 6.47 22.33 -5.60
C GLN A 107 5.79 21.38 -6.59
N ILE A 108 5.09 20.37 -6.08
CA ILE A 108 4.40 19.36 -6.88
C ILE A 108 3.03 19.02 -6.27
N VAL A 109 2.13 18.55 -7.12
CA VAL A 109 0.88 17.89 -6.76
C VAL A 109 0.95 16.45 -7.23
N ILE A 110 0.73 15.50 -6.32
CA ILE A 110 0.63 14.07 -6.64
C ILE A 110 -0.83 13.65 -6.49
N THR A 111 -1.35 12.97 -7.51
CA THR A 111 -2.69 12.36 -7.49
C THR A 111 -2.51 10.86 -7.60
N GLU A 112 -2.91 10.12 -6.57
CA GLU A 112 -2.94 8.67 -6.55
C GLU A 112 -4.40 8.21 -6.64
N SER A 113 -4.80 7.80 -7.83
CA SER A 113 -6.17 7.37 -8.15
C SER A 113 -6.32 5.87 -8.10
N PHE A 114 -7.37 5.40 -7.45
CA PHE A 114 -7.77 4.01 -7.35
C PHE A 114 -9.07 3.81 -8.12
N SER A 115 -9.03 3.03 -9.20
CA SER A 115 -10.22 2.66 -9.96
C SER A 115 -10.53 1.18 -9.78
N LEU A 116 -11.79 0.85 -9.48
CA LEU A 116 -12.27 -0.53 -9.45
C LEU A 116 -12.30 -1.09 -10.88
N ILE A 117 -11.68 -2.25 -11.10
CA ILE A 117 -11.57 -2.88 -12.43
C ILE A 117 -12.02 -4.33 -12.44
N LYS A 118 -12.33 -4.82 -13.65
CA LYS A 118 -12.75 -6.19 -13.90
C LYS A 118 -11.81 -6.86 -14.89
N SER A 119 -11.30 -8.03 -14.52
CA SER A 119 -10.49 -8.87 -15.39
C SER A 119 -11.31 -9.41 -16.57
N ALA A 120 -10.66 -9.63 -17.73
CA ALA A 120 -11.35 -9.95 -18.98
C ALA A 120 -12.27 -11.18 -18.92
N LYS A 121 -11.94 -12.18 -18.08
CA LYS A 121 -12.71 -13.41 -17.91
C LYS A 121 -13.65 -13.39 -16.70
N SER A 122 -13.71 -12.26 -15.99
CA SER A 122 -14.45 -12.15 -14.74
C SER A 122 -15.85 -11.57 -14.96
N ALA A 123 -16.83 -12.10 -14.24
CA ALA A 123 -18.19 -11.59 -14.25
C ALA A 123 -18.35 -10.35 -13.33
N LEU A 124 -17.54 -10.27 -12.28
CA LEU A 124 -17.59 -9.25 -11.24
C LEU A 124 -16.26 -8.50 -11.18
N THR A 125 -16.28 -7.23 -10.76
CA THR A 125 -15.06 -6.49 -10.37
C THR A 125 -14.21 -7.35 -9.44
N ASP A 126 -12.92 -7.49 -9.76
CA ASP A 126 -11.99 -8.38 -9.06
C ASP A 126 -10.58 -7.79 -8.94
N GLY A 127 -10.41 -6.51 -9.25
CA GLY A 127 -9.15 -5.82 -9.02
C GLY A 127 -9.30 -4.30 -8.88
N ILE A 128 -8.16 -3.66 -8.67
CA ILE A 128 -8.02 -2.21 -8.71
C ILE A 128 -6.93 -1.81 -9.70
N LYS A 129 -7.07 -0.65 -10.32
CA LYS A 129 -6.00 0.03 -11.04
C LYS A 129 -5.56 1.24 -10.21
N ILE A 130 -4.27 1.30 -9.90
CA ILE A 130 -3.66 2.46 -9.26
C ILE A 130 -2.97 3.29 -10.34
N THR A 131 -3.32 4.56 -10.43
CA THR A 131 -2.68 5.53 -11.35
C THR A 131 -2.10 6.66 -10.52
N VAL A 132 -0.79 6.86 -10.60
CA VAL A 132 -0.12 7.98 -9.94
C VAL A 132 0.26 9.02 -10.98
N THR A 133 -0.28 10.22 -10.84
CA THR A 133 0.04 11.38 -11.67
C THR A 133 0.79 12.40 -10.85
N VAL A 134 1.84 12.97 -11.43
CA VAL A 134 2.62 14.04 -10.81
C VAL A 134 2.53 15.28 -11.68
N LYS A 135 2.15 16.40 -11.09
CA LYS A 135 2.17 17.72 -11.71
C LYS A 135 3.20 18.59 -11.01
N ASN A 136 4.06 19.26 -11.78
CA ASN A 136 4.99 20.24 -11.24
C ASN A 136 4.32 21.62 -11.25
N VAL A 137 4.07 22.14 -10.04
CA VAL A 137 3.43 23.45 -9.84
C VAL A 137 4.44 24.55 -9.51
N SER A 138 5.73 24.23 -9.53
CA SER A 138 6.82 25.20 -9.38
C SER A 138 7.26 25.79 -10.72
N GLU A 139 8.10 26.82 -10.67
CA GLU A 139 8.66 27.49 -11.86
C GLU A 139 9.89 26.79 -12.44
N ILE A 140 10.41 25.75 -11.77
CA ILE A 140 11.63 25.04 -12.19
C ILE A 140 11.34 23.57 -12.49
N THR A 141 12.09 22.98 -13.41
CA THR A 141 11.99 21.54 -13.68
C THR A 141 12.37 20.74 -12.43
N LYS A 142 11.57 19.72 -12.12
CA LYS A 142 11.74 18.82 -10.97
C LYS A 142 12.15 17.43 -11.40
N LYS A 143 12.99 16.76 -10.62
CA LYS A 143 13.24 15.32 -10.81
C LYS A 143 12.33 14.54 -9.89
N VAL A 144 11.46 13.72 -10.46
CA VAL A 144 10.48 12.94 -9.70
C VAL A 144 10.60 11.46 -10.03
N GLY A 145 10.76 10.64 -9.01
CA GLY A 145 10.71 9.19 -9.07
C GLY A 145 9.70 8.65 -8.06
N LEU A 146 9.35 7.36 -8.17
CA LEU A 146 8.33 6.72 -7.35
C LEU A 146 8.85 5.41 -6.79
N SER A 147 8.41 5.03 -5.59
CA SER A 147 8.53 3.66 -5.13
C SER A 147 7.24 3.23 -4.44
N TYR A 148 6.75 2.03 -4.75
CA TYR A 148 5.55 1.48 -4.17
C TYR A 148 5.92 0.24 -3.37
N LEU A 149 5.81 0.30 -2.05
CA LEU A 149 6.07 -0.81 -1.15
C LEU A 149 4.76 -1.52 -0.84
N LEU A 150 4.60 -2.74 -1.33
CA LEU A 150 3.45 -3.60 -1.08
C LEU A 150 3.79 -4.55 0.06
N ASP A 151 3.14 -4.38 1.21
CA ASP A 151 3.25 -5.30 2.34
C ASP A 151 2.27 -6.47 2.13
N THR A 152 2.80 -7.63 1.77
CA THR A 152 2.00 -8.79 1.35
C THR A 152 1.94 -9.81 2.47
N TYR A 153 0.77 -10.43 2.71
CA TYR A 153 0.64 -11.39 3.81
C TYR A 153 0.12 -12.78 3.41
N LEU A 154 -0.49 -12.91 2.23
CA LEU A 154 -1.21 -14.13 1.84
C LEU A 154 -0.26 -15.34 1.73
N GLY A 155 0.87 -15.15 1.06
CA GLY A 155 1.87 -16.19 0.84
C GLY A 155 2.65 -16.62 2.09
N GLU A 156 2.67 -15.81 3.15
CA GLU A 156 3.56 -15.97 4.31
C GLU A 156 3.25 -17.19 5.18
N LYS A 157 1.97 -17.59 5.21
CA LYS A 157 1.51 -18.81 5.88
C LYS A 157 1.79 -20.07 5.05
N SER A 158 2.18 -19.90 3.80
CA SER A 158 2.58 -20.98 2.90
C SER A 158 4.11 -21.04 2.79
N LYS A 159 4.64 -22.13 2.20
CA LYS A 159 6.06 -22.19 1.84
C LYS A 159 6.37 -21.47 0.52
N VAL A 160 5.45 -20.64 0.02
CA VAL A 160 5.55 -19.94 -1.25
C VAL A 160 5.08 -18.49 -1.08
N HIS A 161 6.03 -17.57 -0.89
CA HIS A 161 5.69 -16.16 -0.70
C HIS A 161 5.21 -15.50 -1.98
N PHE A 162 5.90 -15.77 -3.10
CA PHE A 162 5.50 -15.31 -4.42
C PHE A 162 5.69 -16.35 -5.50
N LYS A 163 4.89 -16.23 -6.57
CA LYS A 163 5.07 -16.92 -7.85
C LYS A 163 5.02 -15.93 -8.99
N THR A 164 5.77 -16.17 -10.06
CA THR A 164 5.68 -15.39 -11.29
C THR A 164 4.73 -16.03 -12.30
N ASP A 165 4.45 -15.34 -13.41
CA ASP A 165 3.73 -15.86 -14.58
C ASP A 165 4.32 -17.17 -15.16
N SER A 166 5.63 -17.37 -15.02
CA SER A 166 6.33 -18.62 -15.39
C SER A 166 6.25 -19.73 -14.34
N ASN A 167 5.48 -19.55 -13.27
CA ASN A 167 5.44 -20.40 -12.07
C ASN A 167 6.75 -20.48 -11.27
N THR A 168 7.72 -19.60 -11.54
CA THR A 168 8.94 -19.51 -10.72
C THR A 168 8.58 -19.06 -9.30
N VAL A 169 8.96 -19.85 -8.30
CA VAL A 169 8.74 -19.58 -6.87
C VAL A 169 9.83 -18.64 -6.34
N ILE A 170 9.43 -17.63 -5.57
CA ILE A 170 10.32 -16.68 -4.91
C ILE A 170 10.12 -16.82 -3.39
N ASN A 171 11.14 -17.35 -2.70
CA ASN A 171 11.15 -17.58 -1.25
C ASN A 171 12.35 -16.93 -0.54
N SER A 172 13.11 -16.12 -1.27
CA SER A 172 14.26 -15.37 -0.79
C SER A 172 14.34 -14.04 -1.50
N GLU A 173 15.17 -13.15 -0.96
CA GLU A 173 15.48 -11.88 -1.58
C GLU A 173 15.85 -12.07 -3.04
N THR A 174 15.10 -11.38 -3.90
CA THR A 174 15.17 -11.49 -5.36
C THR A 174 14.91 -10.12 -5.94
N TYR A 175 15.57 -9.81 -7.05
CA TYR A 175 15.32 -8.57 -7.76
C TYR A 175 15.24 -8.80 -9.26
N TYR A 176 14.46 -7.94 -9.91
CA TYR A 176 14.37 -7.83 -11.36
C TYR A 176 14.68 -6.38 -11.72
N SER A 177 15.56 -6.16 -12.69
CA SER A 177 15.85 -4.85 -13.30
C SER A 177 15.84 -4.88 -14.84
N SER A 178 15.58 -6.08 -15.38
CA SER A 178 15.38 -6.40 -16.80
C SER A 178 14.61 -7.72 -16.84
N ASP A 179 14.02 -8.06 -18.00
CA ASP A 179 13.32 -9.32 -18.21
C ASP A 179 12.24 -9.64 -17.15
N PHE A 180 11.43 -8.64 -16.82
CA PHE A 180 10.38 -8.78 -15.80
C PHE A 180 9.36 -9.89 -16.16
N PRO A 181 8.91 -10.68 -15.17
CA PRO A 181 7.73 -11.49 -15.34
C PRO A 181 6.51 -10.58 -15.63
N SER A 182 5.47 -11.12 -16.26
CA SER A 182 4.28 -10.32 -16.58
C SER A 182 3.56 -9.81 -15.35
N TYR A 183 3.55 -10.64 -14.32
CA TYR A 183 2.97 -10.38 -13.01
C TYR A 183 3.67 -11.28 -11.98
N PHE A 184 3.45 -10.97 -10.72
CA PHE A 184 3.68 -11.91 -9.63
C PHE A 184 2.41 -12.09 -8.81
N VAL A 185 2.32 -13.20 -8.10
CA VAL A 185 1.19 -13.55 -7.22
C VAL A 185 1.72 -13.80 -5.82
N SER A 186 1.14 -13.15 -4.80
CA SER A 186 1.22 -13.63 -3.41
C SER A 186 0.06 -14.61 -3.20
N PRO A 187 0.33 -15.93 -3.18
CA PRO A 187 -0.71 -16.93 -3.33
C PRO A 187 -1.55 -17.06 -2.07
N TYR A 188 -2.84 -17.35 -2.25
CA TYR A 188 -3.72 -17.76 -1.17
C TYR A 188 -4.00 -19.26 -1.24
N ASN A 189 -4.06 -19.93 -0.09
CA ASN A 189 -4.28 -21.38 -0.03
C ASN A 189 -5.77 -21.72 -0.13
N SER A 190 -6.38 -21.41 -1.27
CA SER A 190 -7.80 -21.65 -1.57
C SER A 190 -7.97 -22.17 -3.00
N SER A 191 -8.98 -23.03 -3.22
CA SER A 191 -9.35 -23.51 -4.55
C SER A 191 -10.18 -22.50 -5.35
N ALA A 192 -10.81 -21.53 -4.68
CA ALA A 192 -11.68 -20.54 -5.30
C ALA A 192 -10.97 -19.21 -5.64
N PHE A 193 -9.85 -18.92 -4.96
CA PHE A 193 -9.14 -17.66 -5.04
C PHE A 193 -7.61 -17.88 -5.06
N GLY A 194 -6.95 -17.41 -6.12
CA GLY A 194 -5.52 -17.66 -6.36
C GLY A 194 -4.56 -16.78 -5.53
N GLY A 195 -5.04 -15.70 -4.92
CA GLY A 195 -4.23 -14.74 -4.18
C GLY A 195 -4.16 -13.35 -4.83
N LEU A 196 -3.29 -12.50 -4.29
CA LEU A 196 -3.05 -11.15 -4.82
C LEU A 196 -2.13 -11.24 -6.05
N GLU A 197 -2.63 -10.89 -7.22
CA GLU A 197 -1.84 -10.73 -8.44
C GLU A 197 -1.47 -9.26 -8.66
N VAL A 198 -0.19 -8.99 -8.93
CA VAL A 198 0.34 -7.65 -9.20
C VAL A 198 0.96 -7.64 -10.60
N MET A 199 0.36 -6.88 -11.50
CA MET A 199 0.82 -6.72 -12.88
C MET A 199 2.08 -5.86 -12.94
N LEU A 200 3.10 -6.35 -13.66
CA LEU A 200 4.36 -5.63 -13.90
C LEU A 200 4.51 -5.17 -15.35
N LYS A 201 3.86 -5.86 -16.31
CA LYS A 201 3.81 -5.45 -17.71
C LYS A 201 2.45 -5.80 -18.33
N GLY A 202 2.09 -5.09 -19.40
CA GLY A 202 0.87 -5.33 -20.16
C GLY A 202 0.16 -4.03 -20.55
N PRO A 203 -0.96 -4.13 -21.28
CA PRO A 203 -1.70 -2.97 -21.73
C PRO A 203 -2.15 -2.08 -20.56
N GLY A 204 -1.78 -0.80 -20.61
CA GLY A 204 -2.17 0.19 -19.60
C GLY A 204 -1.39 0.11 -18.28
N ILE A 205 -0.33 -0.70 -18.20
CA ILE A 205 0.60 -0.78 -17.07
C ILE A 205 1.91 -0.09 -17.45
N THR A 206 2.35 0.84 -16.62
CA THR A 206 3.71 1.40 -16.70
C THR A 206 4.66 0.39 -16.04
N PRO A 207 5.61 -0.22 -16.78
CA PRO A 207 6.55 -1.14 -16.15
C PRO A 207 7.48 -0.41 -15.18
N PRO A 208 7.77 -0.97 -13.99
CA PRO A 208 8.82 -0.44 -13.12
C PRO A 208 10.21 -0.67 -13.73
N GLU A 209 11.17 0.17 -13.39
CA GLU A 209 12.59 -0.05 -13.73
C GLU A 209 13.24 -1.08 -12.81
N LYS A 210 12.67 -1.34 -11.63
CA LYS A 210 13.16 -2.37 -10.71
C LYS A 210 12.05 -2.90 -9.80
N VAL A 211 12.07 -4.20 -9.53
CA VAL A 211 11.21 -4.86 -8.53
C VAL A 211 12.10 -5.63 -7.57
N ILE A 212 11.88 -5.46 -6.27
CA ILE A 212 12.60 -6.18 -5.21
C ILE A 212 11.60 -6.92 -4.33
N PHE A 213 11.82 -8.20 -4.14
CA PHE A 213 11.16 -9.02 -3.13
C PHE A 213 12.12 -9.17 -1.96
N ALA A 214 11.71 -8.78 -0.76
CA ALA A 214 12.52 -8.90 0.46
C ALA A 214 11.63 -8.84 1.71
N ASN A 215 12.25 -8.84 2.89
CA ASN A 215 11.51 -8.59 4.12
C ASN A 215 10.93 -7.16 4.13
N TRP A 216 9.68 -6.99 4.58
CA TRP A 216 9.01 -5.69 4.59
C TRP A 216 9.80 -4.62 5.33
N LYS A 217 10.18 -4.88 6.58
CA LYS A 217 10.91 -3.91 7.41
C LYS A 217 12.25 -3.52 6.78
N ARG A 218 12.97 -4.48 6.18
CA ARG A 218 14.21 -4.21 5.44
C ARG A 218 13.99 -3.25 4.27
N LEU A 219 12.94 -3.46 3.48
CA LEU A 219 12.61 -2.58 2.36
C LEU A 219 12.20 -1.19 2.85
N LYS A 220 11.30 -1.13 3.83
CA LYS A 220 10.82 0.13 4.42
C LYS A 220 11.96 1.00 4.94
N ASP A 221 12.89 0.41 5.69
CA ASP A 221 13.98 1.16 6.33
C ASP A 221 15.07 1.61 5.33
N ASN A 222 15.06 1.08 4.10
CA ASN A 222 16.09 1.31 3.08
C ASN A 222 15.50 1.66 1.71
N ILE A 223 14.30 2.24 1.67
CA ILE A 223 13.64 2.59 0.42
C ILE A 223 14.55 3.51 -0.43
N GLY A 224 14.69 3.20 -1.71
CA GLY A 224 15.58 3.91 -2.65
C GLY A 224 17.05 3.47 -2.62
N ASN A 225 17.53 2.80 -1.57
CA ASN A 225 18.93 2.36 -1.45
C ASN A 225 19.05 0.93 -0.86
N TYR A 226 18.14 0.04 -1.25
CA TYR A 226 18.15 -1.33 -0.75
C TYR A 226 19.23 -2.17 -1.45
N ASN A 227 20.11 -2.77 -0.64
CA ASN A 227 21.14 -3.69 -1.11
C ASN A 227 20.66 -5.14 -0.94
N ILE A 228 20.36 -5.79 -2.06
CA ILE A 228 19.89 -7.17 -2.10
C ILE A 228 20.99 -8.12 -1.65
N GLN A 229 20.63 -9.10 -0.82
CA GLN A 229 21.47 -10.25 -0.54
C GLN A 229 20.78 -11.52 -1.03
N ASN A 230 21.18 -11.96 -2.22
CA ASN A 230 20.64 -13.17 -2.84
C ASN A 230 20.67 -14.34 -1.84
N SER A 231 19.58 -15.12 -1.79
CA SER A 231 19.37 -16.25 -0.86
C SER A 231 19.03 -15.88 0.58
N ARG A 232 19.01 -14.60 0.97
CA ARG A 232 18.50 -14.21 2.29
C ARG A 232 16.98 -14.43 2.32
N ASN A 233 16.47 -15.10 3.34
CA ASN A 233 15.02 -15.30 3.49
C ASN A 233 14.31 -14.01 3.99
N PHE A 234 12.98 -14.09 4.08
CA PHE A 234 12.12 -12.99 4.53
C PHE A 234 12.01 -12.87 6.06
N ASN A 235 12.84 -13.57 6.83
CA ASN A 235 12.90 -13.38 8.28
C ASN A 235 13.77 -12.19 8.63
N LEU A 236 13.37 -11.43 9.64
CA LEU A 236 14.19 -10.40 10.27
C LEU A 236 14.12 -10.59 11.79
N LEU A 237 14.87 -11.56 12.31
CA LEU A 237 14.86 -11.84 13.75
C LEU A 237 15.54 -10.71 14.55
N PRO A 238 15.02 -10.39 15.76
CA PRO A 238 13.83 -10.95 16.41
C PRO A 238 12.51 -10.25 16.01
N TYR A 239 12.53 -9.33 15.05
CA TYR A 239 11.42 -8.43 14.70
C TYR A 239 10.26 -9.12 13.97
N SER A 240 10.56 -9.98 13.00
CA SER A 240 9.53 -10.66 12.20
C SER A 240 10.03 -11.97 11.57
N ILE A 241 9.07 -12.83 11.22
CA ILE A 241 9.26 -14.13 10.58
C ILE A 241 8.36 -14.17 9.36
N ASN A 242 8.90 -14.61 8.21
CA ASN A 242 8.17 -14.76 6.95
C ASN A 242 7.48 -13.47 6.46
N ASP A 243 7.95 -12.31 6.89
CA ASP A 243 7.33 -11.01 6.68
C ASP A 243 7.79 -10.42 5.34
N SER A 244 7.12 -10.83 4.27
CA SER A 244 7.54 -10.64 2.88
C SER A 244 6.83 -9.48 2.21
N ALA A 245 7.56 -8.71 1.42
CA ALA A 245 7.02 -7.58 0.68
C ALA A 245 7.65 -7.47 -0.71
N ALA A 246 6.97 -6.71 -1.57
CA ALA A 246 7.47 -6.35 -2.89
C ALA A 246 7.57 -4.82 -3.01
N ALA A 247 8.72 -4.32 -3.42
CA ALA A 247 8.93 -2.91 -3.73
C ALA A 247 9.09 -2.73 -5.24
N LEU A 248 8.22 -1.91 -5.84
CA LEU A 248 8.26 -1.50 -7.24
C LEU A 248 8.91 -0.12 -7.31
N TYR A 249 9.93 0.06 -8.13
CA TYR A 249 10.67 1.30 -8.28
C TYR A 249 10.47 1.88 -9.67
N TYR A 250 10.20 3.18 -9.71
CA TYR A 250 10.17 3.97 -10.92
C TYR A 250 11.23 5.06 -10.87
N ASP A 251 12.15 5.05 -11.83
CA ASP A 251 13.31 5.94 -11.83
C ASP A 251 12.90 7.41 -11.94
N GLN A 252 13.78 8.29 -11.45
CA GLN A 252 13.53 9.73 -11.53
C GLN A 252 13.49 10.22 -12.98
N ARG A 253 12.45 10.99 -13.29
CA ARG A 253 12.27 11.66 -14.57
C ARG A 253 12.12 13.17 -14.37
N SER A 254 12.60 13.94 -15.34
CA SER A 254 12.41 15.39 -15.34
C SER A 254 10.95 15.73 -15.65
N VAL A 255 10.31 16.51 -14.78
CA VAL A 255 8.96 17.03 -14.92
C VAL A 255 9.06 18.55 -15.05
N ALA A 256 8.78 19.07 -16.25
CA ALA A 256 8.76 20.50 -16.51
C ALA A 256 7.61 21.20 -15.76
N PRO A 257 7.68 22.52 -15.51
CA PRO A 257 6.55 23.29 -14.99
C PRO A 257 5.28 23.12 -15.82
N GLY A 258 4.12 22.99 -15.16
CA GLY A 258 2.80 22.82 -15.79
C GLY A 258 2.28 21.40 -15.75
#